data_AF-A0A2V8T441-F1
#
_entry.id   AF-A0A2V8T441-F1
#
_cell.length_a   1.000
_cell.length_b   1.000
_cell.length_c   1.000
_cell.angle_alpha   90.00
_cell.angle_beta   90.00
_cell.angle_gamma   90.00
#
_symmetry.space_group_name_H-M   'P 1'
#
loop_
_entity.id
_entity.type
_entity.pdbx_description
1 polymer ?
#
loop_
_entity_poly.entity_id
_entity_poly.type
_entity_poly.pdbx_seq_one_letter_code
_entity_poly.pdbx_strand_id
1 'polypeptide(L)'
;MTHVCETVWNAIEKVKDAAVADLSLVDELGLTEIERELAQIDPGYKAVSPTARLDSFLTEDVYSFVELNGESPAGIAYADAAFEIFEQLPVMKRFAQTYKLRRFEGRPLMLQVLLDCHVEFLGRRPDRVPHIAIVDLKGMPTQKEFELFREYFEAEGYPSVIASPDELEFSGGRLRAGEFEIDIVYKRLLVNEYLPIIKQHPALLDAYRAHAICMVNSFRSKIIHKKALFAVLTDARHAALFTEEERAMITGHVPWTRQVRA
;
A
#
# COMPACT_ATOMS: atom_id res chain seq x y z
N MET A 1 -15.81 10.46 -9.81
CA MET A 1 -15.25 9.32 -9.05
C MET A 1 -13.80 9.58 -8.66
N THR A 2 -12.86 9.72 -9.61
CA THR A 2 -11.43 9.94 -9.29
C THR A 2 -11.19 11.11 -8.33
N HIS A 3 -11.81 12.26 -8.60
CA HIS A 3 -11.73 13.44 -7.72
C HIS A 3 -12.18 13.18 -6.28
N VAL A 4 -13.26 12.40 -6.08
CA VAL A 4 -13.73 12.05 -4.73
C VAL A 4 -12.68 11.20 -4.00
N CYS A 5 -12.13 10.19 -4.68
CA CYS A 5 -11.07 9.35 -4.11
C CYS A 5 -9.81 10.18 -3.77
N GLU A 6 -9.38 11.07 -4.66
CA GLU A 6 -8.20 11.94 -4.47
C GLU A 6 -8.40 12.88 -3.27
N THR A 7 -9.57 13.53 -3.16
CA THR A 7 -9.85 14.44 -2.05
C THR A 7 -9.95 13.70 -0.71
N VAL A 8 -10.59 12.54 -0.67
CA VAL A 8 -10.62 11.69 0.55
C VAL A 8 -9.22 11.19 0.89
N TRP A 9 -8.41 10.82 -0.10
CA TRP A 9 -7.03 10.41 0.11
C TRP A 9 -6.16 11.53 0.70
N ASN A 10 -6.29 12.76 0.19
CA ASN A 10 -5.60 13.92 0.75
C ASN A 10 -5.94 14.14 2.23
N ALA A 11 -7.21 13.98 2.60
CA ALA A 11 -7.62 14.05 4.00
C ALA A 11 -6.98 12.92 4.85
N ILE A 12 -6.89 11.70 4.33
CA ILE A 12 -6.22 10.57 5.00
C ILE A 12 -4.72 10.85 5.20
N GLU A 13 -4.04 11.44 4.22
CA GLU A 13 -2.63 11.82 4.36
C GLU A 13 -2.42 12.86 5.47
N LYS A 14 -3.35 13.82 5.62
CA LYS A 14 -3.32 14.78 6.74
C LYS A 14 -3.52 14.12 8.09
N VAL A 15 -4.38 13.10 8.19
CA VAL A 15 -4.51 12.30 9.43
C VAL A 15 -3.19 11.63 9.76
N LYS A 16 -2.48 11.08 8.76
CA LYS A 16 -1.13 10.55 8.97
C LYS A 16 -0.17 11.62 9.46
N ASP A 17 -0.15 12.81 8.84
CA ASP A 17 0.78 13.88 9.21
C ASP A 17 0.56 14.31 10.66
N ALA A 18 -0.71 14.46 11.04
CA ALA A 18 -1.10 14.73 12.42
C ALA A 18 -0.70 13.57 13.36
N ALA A 19 -0.90 12.31 12.96
CA ALA A 19 -0.61 11.14 13.81
C ALA A 19 0.90 10.95 14.04
N VAL A 20 1.74 11.32 13.07
CA VAL A 20 3.19 11.29 13.26
C VAL A 20 3.64 12.38 14.25
N ALA A 21 2.92 13.50 14.33
CA ALA A 21 3.25 14.63 15.21
C ALA A 21 2.58 14.57 16.61
N ASP A 22 1.42 13.90 16.73
CA ASP A 22 0.59 13.89 17.94
C ASP A 22 0.28 12.47 18.41
N LEU A 23 0.85 12.09 19.55
CA LEU A 23 0.69 10.77 20.17
C LEU A 23 -0.77 10.46 20.55
N SER A 24 -1.59 11.48 20.83
CA SER A 24 -3.00 11.28 21.19
C SER A 24 -3.83 10.76 20.00
N LEU A 25 -3.50 11.18 18.77
CA LEU A 25 -4.15 10.69 17.57
C LEU A 25 -3.75 9.24 17.27
N VAL A 26 -2.51 8.87 17.60
CA VAL A 26 -2.03 7.48 17.51
C VAL A 26 -2.77 6.57 18.49
N ASP A 27 -3.13 7.07 19.69
CA ASP A 27 -3.99 6.38 20.65
C ASP A 27 -5.40 6.16 20.09
N GLU A 28 -6.00 7.20 19.49
CA GLU A 28 -7.33 7.10 18.87
C GLU A 28 -7.34 6.10 17.70
N LEU A 29 -6.25 6.02 16.93
CA LEU A 29 -6.10 5.04 15.84
C LEU A 29 -5.89 3.60 16.35
N GLY A 30 -5.59 3.40 17.64
CA GLY A 30 -5.46 2.07 18.23
C GLY A 30 -4.23 1.29 17.77
N LEU A 31 -3.09 1.97 17.59
CA LEU A 31 -1.81 1.31 17.37
C LEU A 31 -1.26 0.75 18.69
N THR A 32 -0.82 -0.50 18.66
CA THR A 32 -0.04 -1.14 19.71
C THR A 32 1.34 -0.51 19.83
N GLU A 33 2.00 -0.66 20.98
CA GLU A 33 3.34 -0.08 21.21
C GLU A 33 4.35 -0.46 20.10
N ILE A 34 4.39 -1.73 19.71
CA ILE A 34 5.29 -2.19 18.66
C ILE A 34 4.93 -1.64 17.27
N GLU A 35 3.64 -1.49 16.95
CA GLU A 35 3.23 -0.85 15.69
C GLU A 35 3.67 0.62 15.65
N ARG A 36 3.65 1.33 16.79
CA ARG A 36 4.12 2.72 16.86
C ARG A 36 5.61 2.83 16.65
N GLU A 37 6.39 2.00 17.33
CA GLU A 37 7.83 1.96 17.17
C GLU A 37 8.21 1.74 15.69
N LEU A 38 7.57 0.76 15.05
CA LEU A 38 7.83 0.43 13.65
C LEU A 38 7.38 1.53 12.69
N ALA A 39 6.23 2.17 12.94
CA ALA A 39 5.69 3.24 12.09
C ALA A 39 6.51 4.55 12.14
N GLN A 40 7.27 4.77 13.22
CA GLN A 40 8.16 5.94 13.35
C GLN A 40 9.39 5.86 12.45
N ILE A 41 9.84 4.65 12.07
CA ILE A 41 11.00 4.48 11.19
C ILE A 41 10.72 5.17 9.85
N ASP A 42 11.67 6.00 9.40
CA ASP A 42 11.54 6.75 8.16
C ASP A 42 11.80 5.86 6.92
N PRO A 43 10.81 5.69 6.03
CA PRO A 43 10.95 4.84 4.86
C PRO A 43 11.75 5.48 3.74
N GLY A 44 12.14 6.77 3.86
CA GLY A 44 12.89 7.50 2.84
C GLY A 44 12.05 8.06 1.69
N TYR A 45 10.72 7.93 1.73
CA TYR A 45 9.79 8.52 0.76
C TYR A 45 8.60 9.18 1.47
N LYS A 46 7.91 10.09 0.77
CA LYS A 46 6.88 10.95 1.37
C LYS A 46 5.55 10.26 1.66
N ALA A 47 5.09 9.44 0.72
CA ALA A 47 3.77 8.82 0.78
C ALA A 47 3.65 7.86 1.98
N VAL A 48 2.52 7.88 2.70
CA VAL A 48 2.26 6.95 3.82
C VAL A 48 2.11 5.51 3.36
N SER A 49 1.44 5.36 2.22
CA SER A 49 1.11 4.10 1.60
C SER A 49 1.08 4.34 0.10
N PRO A 50 2.21 4.12 -0.59
CA PRO A 50 2.30 4.34 -2.03
C PRO A 50 1.25 3.55 -2.83
N THR A 51 0.77 2.42 -2.28
CA THR A 51 -0.28 1.61 -2.90
C THR A 51 -1.41 1.34 -1.90
N ALA A 52 -2.58 1.91 -2.13
CA ALA A 52 -3.74 1.70 -1.27
C ALA A 52 -5.02 1.52 -2.08
N ARG A 53 -6.02 0.89 -1.47
CA ARG A 53 -7.33 0.72 -2.10
C ARG A 53 -8.45 1.13 -1.16
N LEU A 54 -9.25 2.10 -1.59
CA LEU A 54 -10.52 2.46 -0.96
C LEU A 54 -11.63 1.61 -1.57
N ASP A 55 -12.23 0.75 -0.75
CA ASP A 55 -13.34 -0.09 -1.16
C ASP A 55 -14.66 0.61 -0.83
N SER A 56 -15.54 0.70 -1.83
CA SER A 56 -16.82 1.40 -1.73
C SER A 56 -17.96 0.58 -2.29
N PHE A 57 -19.16 0.88 -1.79
CA PHE A 57 -20.41 0.46 -2.40
C PHE A 57 -21.06 1.65 -3.10
N LEU A 58 -21.56 1.43 -4.32
CA LEU A 58 -22.43 2.39 -4.98
C LEU A 58 -23.83 2.25 -4.40
N THR A 59 -24.29 3.31 -3.72
CA THR A 59 -25.69 3.48 -3.29
C THR A 59 -26.51 4.09 -4.44
N GLU A 60 -27.75 4.51 -4.18
CA GLU A 60 -28.60 5.14 -5.21
C GLU A 60 -27.91 6.33 -5.88
N ASP A 61 -27.20 7.16 -5.10
CA ASP A 61 -26.64 8.42 -5.61
C ASP A 61 -25.13 8.59 -5.37
N VAL A 62 -24.53 7.85 -4.42
CA VAL A 62 -23.15 8.08 -3.98
C VAL A 62 -22.35 6.80 -3.77
N TYR A 63 -21.03 6.92 -3.91
CA TYR A 63 -20.08 5.92 -3.44
C TYR A 63 -19.83 6.11 -1.95
N SER A 64 -20.04 5.06 -1.16
CA SER A 64 -19.76 5.05 0.28
C SER A 64 -18.54 4.19 0.56
N PHE A 65 -17.44 4.81 0.97
CA PHE A 65 -16.20 4.10 1.34
C PHE A 65 -16.35 3.44 2.69
N VAL A 66 -16.18 2.12 2.72
CA VAL A 66 -16.37 1.31 3.93
C VAL A 66 -15.07 0.73 4.47
N GLU A 67 -14.04 0.65 3.61
CA GLU A 67 -12.77 0.05 3.97
C GLU A 67 -11.60 0.72 3.24
N LEU A 68 -10.48 0.83 3.95
CA LEU A 68 -9.21 1.25 3.40
C LEU A 68 -8.17 0.15 3.58
N ASN A 69 -7.75 -0.43 2.46
CA ASN A 69 -6.64 -1.34 2.37
C ASN A 69 -5.35 -0.53 2.14
N GLY A 70 -4.77 -0.03 3.24
CA GLY A 70 -3.58 0.82 3.22
C GLY A 70 -2.26 0.07 3.36
N GLU A 71 -2.24 -1.23 3.64
CA GLU A 71 -0.96 -1.96 3.75
C GLU A 71 -0.53 -2.56 2.40
N SER A 72 -1.23 -3.57 1.87
CA SER A 72 -0.80 -4.26 0.65
C SER A 72 -2.03 -4.81 -0.11
N PRO A 73 -2.78 -3.98 -0.85
CA PRO A 73 -4.04 -4.42 -1.48
C PRO A 73 -3.78 -5.43 -2.60
N ALA A 74 -4.47 -6.58 -2.58
CA ALA A 74 -4.44 -7.58 -3.65
C ALA A 74 -5.37 -7.24 -4.82
N GLY A 75 -5.17 -7.85 -5.98
CA GLY A 75 -6.07 -7.78 -7.14
C GLY A 75 -5.69 -6.80 -8.24
N ILE A 76 -4.53 -6.14 -8.13
CA ILE A 76 -4.01 -5.20 -9.12
C ILE A 76 -3.61 -5.93 -10.40
N ALA A 77 -2.75 -6.96 -10.30
CA ALA A 77 -2.31 -7.70 -11.48
C ALA A 77 -3.42 -8.62 -12.02
N TYR A 78 -4.29 -9.12 -11.13
CA TYR A 78 -5.47 -9.89 -11.54
C TYR A 78 -6.47 -9.03 -12.34
N ALA A 79 -6.66 -7.76 -11.98
CA ALA A 79 -7.55 -6.87 -12.73
C ALA A 79 -7.07 -6.66 -14.18
N ASP A 80 -5.77 -6.49 -14.38
CA ASP A 80 -5.19 -6.39 -15.72
C ASP A 80 -5.40 -7.69 -16.52
N ALA A 81 -5.10 -8.84 -15.92
CA ALA A 81 -5.27 -10.14 -16.57
C ALA A 81 -6.74 -10.44 -16.88
N ALA A 82 -7.65 -10.12 -15.97
CA ALA A 82 -9.09 -10.28 -16.18
C ALA A 82 -9.58 -9.39 -17.33
N PHE A 83 -9.08 -8.15 -17.43
CA PHE A 83 -9.41 -7.26 -18.54
C PHE A 83 -8.98 -7.85 -19.89
N GLU A 84 -7.74 -8.36 -19.99
CA GLU A 84 -7.18 -8.99 -21.20
C GLU A 84 -7.99 -10.22 -21.64
N ILE A 85 -8.51 -11.00 -20.69
CA ILE A 85 -9.40 -12.14 -20.98
C ILE A 85 -10.78 -11.65 -21.44
N PHE A 86 -11.37 -10.72 -20.69
CA PHE A 86 -12.73 -10.27 -20.93
C PHE A 86 -12.88 -9.50 -22.24
N GLU A 87 -11.92 -8.65 -22.61
CA GLU A 87 -11.98 -7.89 -23.86
C GLU A 87 -12.02 -8.79 -25.11
N GLN A 88 -11.52 -10.02 -25.00
CA GLN A 88 -11.53 -10.99 -26.10
C GLN A 88 -12.90 -11.66 -26.28
N LEU A 89 -13.76 -11.67 -25.25
CA LEU A 89 -15.06 -12.33 -25.28
C LEU A 89 -16.00 -11.66 -26.28
N PRO A 90 -16.76 -12.43 -27.10
CA PRO A 90 -17.70 -11.86 -28.07
C PRO A 90 -18.74 -10.92 -27.45
N VAL A 91 -19.18 -11.19 -26.22
CA VAL A 91 -20.12 -10.31 -25.49
C VAL A 91 -19.51 -8.95 -25.19
N MET A 92 -18.25 -8.90 -24.75
CA MET A 92 -17.55 -7.65 -24.46
C MET A 92 -17.21 -6.88 -25.73
N LYS A 93 -16.84 -7.57 -26.81
CA LYS A 93 -16.66 -6.94 -28.12
C LYS A 93 -17.92 -6.24 -28.63
N ARG A 94 -19.10 -6.87 -28.44
CA ARG A 94 -20.39 -6.23 -28.76
C ARG A 94 -20.69 -5.06 -27.82
N PHE A 95 -20.46 -5.24 -26.52
CA PHE A 95 -20.66 -4.18 -25.54
C PHE A 95 -19.81 -2.93 -25.86
N ALA A 96 -18.57 -3.13 -26.30
CA ALA A 96 -17.63 -2.07 -26.71
C ALA A 96 -18.06 -1.28 -27.96
N GLN A 97 -19.01 -1.79 -28.76
CA GLN A 97 -19.57 -1.06 -29.90
C GLN A 97 -20.47 0.09 -29.44
N THR A 98 -21.08 -0.03 -28.27
CA THR A 98 -22.01 0.96 -27.70
C THR A 98 -21.37 1.77 -26.58
N TYR A 99 -20.53 1.13 -25.75
CA TYR A 99 -19.94 1.74 -24.56
C TYR A 99 -18.42 1.85 -24.68
N LYS A 100 -17.84 2.90 -24.10
CA LYS A 100 -16.39 3.05 -24.02
C LYS A 100 -15.84 2.17 -22.90
N LEU A 101 -14.99 1.22 -23.27
CA LEU A 101 -14.21 0.43 -22.30
C LEU A 101 -12.98 1.23 -21.87
N ARG A 102 -12.67 1.19 -20.58
CA ARG A 102 -11.42 1.73 -20.01
C ARG A 102 -10.69 0.62 -19.28
N ARG A 103 -9.44 0.40 -19.66
CA ARG A 103 -8.50 -0.50 -18.98
C ARG A 103 -7.90 0.20 -17.76
N PHE A 104 -7.62 -0.57 -16.71
CA PHE A 104 -6.70 -0.17 -15.65
C PHE A 104 -5.30 -0.67 -15.99
N GLU A 105 -4.28 0.14 -15.68
CA GLU A 105 -2.87 -0.19 -15.94
C GLU A 105 -2.18 -0.53 -14.62
N GLY A 106 -2.69 -1.55 -13.93
CA GLY A 106 -2.28 -1.88 -12.56
C GLY A 106 -0.79 -2.24 -12.45
N ARG A 107 -0.30 -3.17 -13.27
CA ARG A 107 1.10 -3.61 -13.27
C ARG A 107 2.08 -2.49 -13.67
N PRO A 108 1.87 -1.72 -14.77
CA PRO A 108 2.71 -0.57 -15.10
C PRO A 108 2.75 0.48 -13.99
N LEU A 109 1.60 0.86 -13.44
CA LEU A 109 1.53 1.87 -12.37
C LEU A 109 2.20 1.39 -11.08
N MET A 110 2.05 0.11 -10.72
CA MET A 110 2.74 -0.47 -9.58
C MET A 110 4.27 -0.39 -9.75
N LEU A 111 4.80 -0.79 -10.91
CA LEU A 111 6.24 -0.68 -11.19
C LEU A 111 6.70 0.77 -11.06
N GLN A 112 5.98 1.70 -11.67
CA GLN A 112 6.29 3.13 -11.59
C GLN A 112 6.33 3.61 -10.13
N VAL A 113 5.35 3.23 -9.31
CA VAL A 113 5.30 3.58 -7.87
C VAL A 113 6.52 3.02 -7.11
N LEU A 114 6.93 1.78 -7.37
CA LEU A 114 8.12 1.19 -6.75
C LEU A 114 9.38 1.98 -7.09
N LEU A 115 9.53 2.38 -8.35
CA LEU A 115 10.68 3.13 -8.84
C LEU A 115 10.71 4.57 -8.32
N ASP A 116 9.56 5.23 -8.27
CA ASP A 116 9.46 6.60 -7.74
C ASP A 116 9.81 6.63 -6.24
N CYS A 117 9.30 5.67 -5.46
CA CYS A 117 9.67 5.52 -4.06
C CYS A 117 11.18 5.29 -3.89
N HIS A 118 11.79 4.51 -4.79
CA HIS A 118 13.23 4.25 -4.75
C HIS A 118 14.06 5.49 -5.10
N VAL A 119 13.62 6.30 -6.06
CA VAL A 119 14.27 7.58 -6.39
C VAL A 119 14.20 8.55 -5.21
N GLU A 120 13.05 8.64 -4.54
CA GLU A 120 12.91 9.43 -3.30
C GLU A 120 13.84 8.92 -2.20
N PHE A 121 13.82 7.60 -1.95
CA PHE A 121 14.67 6.93 -0.96
C PHE A 121 16.16 7.22 -1.16
N LEU A 122 16.64 7.19 -2.40
CA LEU A 122 18.04 7.50 -2.71
C LEU A 122 18.34 9.01 -2.71
N GLY A 123 17.31 9.87 -2.82
CA GLY A 123 17.45 11.30 -3.10
C GLY A 123 18.05 11.61 -4.48
N ARG A 124 18.14 10.61 -5.36
CA ARG A 124 18.74 10.68 -6.70
C ARG A 124 18.26 9.53 -7.58
N ARG A 125 18.56 9.59 -8.88
CA ARG A 125 18.36 8.44 -9.78
C ARG A 125 19.36 7.33 -9.43
N PRO A 126 18.95 6.05 -9.49
CA PRO A 126 19.83 4.93 -9.18
C PRO A 126 20.93 4.77 -10.26
N ASP A 127 22.12 4.34 -9.85
CA ASP A 127 23.27 4.12 -10.76
C ASP A 127 23.14 2.86 -11.62
N ARG A 128 22.28 1.92 -11.19
CA ARG A 128 21.96 0.67 -11.88
C ARG A 128 20.47 0.40 -11.80
N VAL A 129 20.01 -0.55 -12.62
CA VAL A 129 18.64 -1.07 -12.49
C VAL A 129 18.46 -1.69 -11.09
N PRO A 130 17.41 -1.31 -10.34
CA PRO A 130 17.14 -1.88 -9.04
C PRO A 130 16.63 -3.32 -9.14
N HIS A 131 17.00 -4.12 -8.15
CA HIS A 131 16.49 -5.46 -7.94
C HIS A 131 15.30 -5.42 -6.98
N ILE A 132 14.19 -6.06 -7.38
CA ILE A 132 12.90 -5.95 -6.69
C ILE A 132 12.55 -7.29 -6.03
N ALA A 133 12.37 -7.30 -4.71
CA ALA A 133 11.82 -8.45 -3.99
C ALA A 133 10.34 -8.23 -3.67
N ILE A 134 9.49 -9.19 -4.02
CA ILE A 134 8.11 -9.29 -3.54
C ILE A 134 8.14 -10.19 -2.30
N VAL A 135 7.87 -9.61 -1.13
CA VAL A 135 8.05 -10.33 0.14
C VAL A 135 6.71 -10.62 0.79
N ASP A 136 6.41 -11.91 1.00
CA ASP A 136 5.20 -12.41 1.69
C ASP A 136 5.45 -13.78 2.35
N LEU A 137 4.50 -14.27 3.15
CA LEU A 137 4.54 -15.64 3.65
C LEU A 137 4.31 -16.67 2.52
N LYS A 138 4.88 -17.86 2.70
CA LYS A 138 4.62 -19.01 1.81
C LYS A 138 3.17 -19.47 1.93
N GLY A 139 2.58 -19.89 0.81
CA GLY A 139 1.25 -20.52 0.78
C GLY A 139 0.08 -19.54 0.87
N MET A 140 0.32 -18.23 0.77
CA MET A 140 -0.73 -17.23 0.76
C MET A 140 -1.55 -17.29 -0.55
N PRO A 141 -2.87 -17.03 -0.51
CA PRO A 141 -3.73 -17.09 -1.71
C PRO A 141 -3.31 -16.13 -2.84
N THR A 142 -2.56 -15.08 -2.51
CA THR A 142 -2.06 -14.04 -3.41
C THR A 142 -0.79 -14.43 -4.17
N GLN A 143 -0.24 -15.62 -3.94
CA GLN A 143 1.03 -16.03 -4.53
C GLN A 143 1.03 -16.00 -6.08
N LYS A 144 -0.10 -16.34 -6.72
CA LYS A 144 -0.24 -16.23 -8.19
C LYS A 144 -0.22 -14.79 -8.70
N GLU A 145 -0.63 -13.82 -7.88
CA GLU A 145 -0.51 -12.41 -8.22
C GLU A 145 0.96 -11.98 -8.24
N PHE A 146 1.77 -12.51 -7.32
CA PHE A 146 3.19 -12.17 -7.22
C PHE A 146 3.98 -12.73 -8.41
N GLU A 147 3.59 -13.91 -8.90
CA GLU A 147 4.13 -14.46 -10.15
C GLU A 147 3.86 -13.51 -11.33
N LEU A 148 2.63 -12.99 -11.47
CA LEU A 148 2.27 -12.02 -12.51
C LEU A 148 3.07 -10.71 -12.40
N PHE A 149 3.31 -10.21 -11.18
CA PHE A 149 4.15 -9.04 -10.97
C PHE A 149 5.60 -9.30 -11.30
N ARG A 150 6.17 -10.43 -10.84
CA ARG A 150 7.56 -10.80 -11.14
C ARG A 150 7.78 -10.92 -12.64
N GLU A 151 6.91 -11.65 -13.35
CA GLU A 151 6.98 -11.81 -14.80
C GLU A 151 6.92 -10.45 -15.52
N TYR A 152 6.03 -9.56 -15.06
CA TYR A 152 5.94 -8.21 -15.62
C TYR A 152 7.20 -7.38 -15.37
N PHE A 153 7.69 -7.34 -14.12
CA PHE A 153 8.91 -6.60 -13.79
C PHE A 153 10.12 -7.10 -14.56
N GLU A 154 10.29 -8.42 -14.68
CA GLU A 154 11.36 -9.02 -15.48
C GLU A 154 11.25 -8.67 -16.97
N ALA A 155 10.03 -8.68 -17.53
CA ALA A 155 9.79 -8.28 -18.91
C ALA A 155 10.12 -6.80 -19.18
N GLU A 156 9.89 -5.94 -18.19
CA GLU A 156 10.29 -4.51 -18.22
C GLU A 156 11.78 -4.29 -17.89
N GLY A 157 12.54 -5.36 -17.68
CA GLY A 157 13.99 -5.31 -17.47
C GLY A 157 14.43 -5.12 -16.02
N TYR A 158 13.53 -5.31 -15.04
CA TYR A 158 13.82 -5.22 -13.61
C TYR A 158 13.94 -6.61 -12.97
N PRO A 159 15.17 -7.06 -12.62
CA PRO A 159 15.38 -8.34 -11.97
C PRO A 159 14.52 -8.45 -10.71
N SER A 160 13.79 -9.55 -10.56
CA SER A 160 12.79 -9.68 -9.51
C SER A 160 12.79 -11.06 -8.86
N VAL A 161 12.48 -11.11 -7.56
CA VAL A 161 12.37 -12.37 -6.80
C VAL A 161 11.12 -12.35 -5.92
N ILE A 162 10.53 -13.52 -5.68
CA ILE A 162 9.51 -13.70 -4.63
C ILE A 162 10.21 -14.45 -3.50
N ALA A 163 10.17 -13.91 -2.29
CA ALA A 163 10.85 -14.49 -1.15
C ALA A 163 9.99 -14.37 0.11
N SER A 164 10.10 -15.33 1.02
CA SER A 164 9.51 -15.22 2.35
C SER A 164 10.54 -14.79 3.41
N PRO A 165 10.11 -14.28 4.58
CA PRO A 165 11.03 -13.77 5.59
C PRO A 165 12.10 -14.77 6.07
N ASP A 166 11.80 -16.07 6.05
CA ASP A 166 12.72 -17.17 6.37
C ASP A 166 13.82 -17.41 5.32
N GLU A 167 13.69 -16.82 4.13
CA GLU A 167 14.65 -16.92 3.02
C GLU A 167 15.53 -15.67 2.92
N LEU A 168 15.29 -14.67 3.77
CA LEU A 168 16.00 -13.39 3.76
C LEU A 168 17.18 -13.39 4.74
N GLU A 169 18.30 -12.89 4.25
CA GLU A 169 19.51 -12.66 5.05
C GLU A 169 19.95 -11.21 4.94
N PHE A 170 20.25 -10.57 6.07
CA PHE A 170 20.83 -9.23 6.11
C PHE A 170 22.23 -9.29 6.68
N SER A 171 23.23 -9.06 5.83
CA SER A 171 24.64 -9.09 6.22
C SER A 171 25.46 -8.12 5.37
N GLY A 172 26.48 -7.50 5.99
CA GLY A 172 27.35 -6.54 5.29
C GLY A 172 26.60 -5.32 4.72
N GLY A 173 25.48 -4.91 5.34
CA GLY A 173 24.67 -3.79 4.87
C GLY A 173 23.86 -4.09 3.60
N ARG A 174 23.64 -5.37 3.27
CA ARG A 174 22.86 -5.81 2.11
C ARG A 174 21.84 -6.88 2.51
N LEU A 175 20.62 -6.71 2.02
CA LEU A 175 19.56 -7.71 2.12
C LEU A 175 19.62 -8.63 0.91
N ARG A 176 19.55 -9.94 1.13
CA ARG A 176 19.60 -10.94 0.07
C ARG A 176 18.56 -12.04 0.24
N ALA A 177 18.16 -12.62 -0.89
CA ALA A 177 17.49 -13.91 -0.96
C ALA A 177 18.40 -14.87 -1.76
N GLY A 178 19.16 -15.72 -1.05
CA GLY A 178 20.28 -16.46 -1.66
C GLY A 178 21.31 -15.50 -2.26
N GLU A 179 21.64 -15.67 -3.54
CA GLU A 179 22.59 -14.79 -4.26
C GLU A 179 21.96 -13.47 -4.75
N PHE A 180 20.64 -13.31 -4.62
CA PHE A 180 19.93 -12.15 -5.13
C PHE A 180 20.00 -10.98 -4.14
N GLU A 181 20.80 -9.95 -4.44
CA GLU A 181 20.84 -8.69 -3.67
C GLU A 181 19.61 -7.84 -3.98
N ILE A 182 18.96 -7.31 -2.94
CA ILE A 182 17.68 -6.62 -3.00
C ILE A 182 17.88 -5.12 -2.75
N ASP A 183 17.31 -4.28 -3.62
CA ASP A 183 17.28 -2.82 -3.43
C ASP A 183 15.89 -2.34 -3.00
N ILE A 184 14.85 -2.88 -3.65
CA ILE A 184 13.46 -2.53 -3.39
C ILE A 184 12.74 -3.74 -2.84
N VAL A 185 12.03 -3.55 -1.73
CA VAL A 185 11.07 -4.54 -1.22
C VAL A 185 9.66 -4.04 -1.50
N TYR A 186 8.95 -4.71 -2.40
CA TYR A 186 7.50 -4.62 -2.48
C TYR A 186 6.89 -5.49 -1.36
N LYS A 187 6.60 -4.86 -0.23
CA LYS A 187 6.09 -5.56 0.96
C LYS A 187 4.64 -5.99 0.72
N ARG A 188 4.43 -7.29 0.52
CA ARG A 188 3.12 -7.94 0.48
C ARG A 188 2.72 -8.55 1.82
N LEU A 189 3.73 -8.86 2.64
CA LEU A 189 3.63 -9.30 4.02
C LEU A 189 2.92 -8.27 4.91
N LEU A 190 1.79 -8.61 5.51
CA LEU A 190 1.08 -7.71 6.42
C LEU A 190 1.81 -7.60 7.76
N VAL A 191 1.73 -6.43 8.40
CA VAL A 191 2.38 -6.21 9.71
C VAL A 191 1.88 -7.21 10.76
N ASN A 192 0.58 -7.49 10.79
CA ASN A 192 -0.01 -8.43 11.76
C ASN A 192 0.48 -9.87 11.56
N GLU A 193 0.88 -10.23 10.34
CA GLU A 193 1.41 -11.55 10.00
C GLU A 193 2.93 -11.62 10.26
N TYR A 194 3.62 -10.50 10.13
CA TYR A 194 5.05 -10.44 10.41
C TYR A 194 5.36 -10.40 11.91
N LEU A 195 4.60 -9.62 12.70
CA LEU A 195 4.86 -9.42 14.14
C LEU A 195 5.06 -10.73 14.94
N PRO A 196 4.29 -11.82 14.73
CA PRO A 196 4.49 -13.08 15.43
C PRO A 196 5.85 -13.75 15.13
N ILE A 197 6.41 -13.54 13.95
CA ILE A 197 7.63 -14.21 13.46
C ILE A 197 8.84 -13.26 13.32
N ILE A 198 8.65 -11.96 13.54
CA ILE A 198 9.66 -10.91 13.26
C ILE A 198 10.98 -11.13 14.01
N LYS A 199 10.91 -11.71 15.22
CA LYS A 199 12.09 -12.05 16.02
C LYS A 199 12.82 -13.29 15.51
N GLN A 200 12.10 -14.22 14.87
CA GLN A 200 12.65 -15.44 14.29
C GLN A 200 13.29 -15.14 12.93
N HIS A 201 12.72 -14.18 12.20
CA HIS A 201 13.15 -13.76 10.86
C HIS A 201 13.36 -12.24 10.80
N PRO A 202 14.41 -11.70 11.44
CA PRO A 202 14.59 -10.25 11.61
C PRO A 202 15.19 -9.54 10.40
N ALA A 203 15.72 -10.27 9.41
CA ALA A 203 16.52 -9.71 8.31
C ALA A 203 15.84 -8.55 7.56
N LEU A 204 14.54 -8.67 7.26
CA LEU A 204 13.78 -7.60 6.60
C LEU A 204 13.68 -6.34 7.48
N LEU A 205 13.37 -6.51 8.76
CA LEU A 205 13.30 -5.39 9.71
C LEU A 205 14.67 -4.73 9.90
N ASP A 206 15.73 -5.52 10.03
CA ASP A 206 17.08 -5.01 10.26
C ASP A 206 17.59 -4.24 9.04
N ALA A 207 17.35 -4.74 7.82
CA ALA A 207 17.68 -4.04 6.59
C ALA A 207 16.90 -2.72 6.44
N TYR A 208 15.61 -2.73 6.80
CA TYR A 208 14.77 -1.53 6.78
C TYR A 208 15.26 -0.49 7.80
N ARG A 209 15.56 -0.90 9.05
CA ARG A 209 16.11 -0.02 10.09
C ARG A 209 17.47 0.55 9.73
N ALA A 210 18.31 -0.25 9.05
CA ALA A 210 19.61 0.19 8.56
C ALA A 210 19.53 1.11 7.34
N HIS A 211 18.32 1.39 6.83
CA HIS A 211 18.09 2.16 5.62
C HIS A 211 18.87 1.59 4.42
N ALA A 212 18.98 0.25 4.35
CA ALA A 212 19.73 -0.46 3.33
C ALA A 212 18.89 -0.82 2.09
N ILE A 213 17.56 -0.80 2.24
CA ILE A 213 16.59 -1.14 1.20
C ILE A 213 15.42 -0.15 1.22
N CYS A 214 14.83 0.11 0.04
CA CYS A 214 13.58 0.85 -0.10
C CYS A 214 12.40 -0.10 0.10
N MET A 215 11.81 -0.11 1.30
CA MET A 215 10.61 -0.91 1.59
C MET A 215 9.35 -0.13 1.26
N VAL A 216 8.73 -0.44 0.13
CA VAL A 216 7.48 0.19 -0.33
C VAL A 216 6.31 -0.38 0.45
N ASN A 217 5.37 0.50 0.81
CA ASN A 217 4.29 0.23 1.77
C ASN A 217 4.85 -0.20 3.13
N SER A 218 5.77 0.59 3.69
CA SER A 218 6.47 0.31 4.95
C SER A 218 5.54 0.15 6.16
N PHE A 219 6.10 -0.09 7.35
CA PHE A 219 5.33 -0.14 8.60
C PHE A 219 4.50 1.12 8.87
N ARG A 220 4.90 2.29 8.32
CA ARG A 220 4.17 3.55 8.44
C ARG A 220 2.76 3.48 7.85
N SER A 221 2.56 2.63 6.85
CA SER A 221 1.23 2.39 6.24
C SER A 221 0.20 1.85 7.23
N LYS A 222 0.65 1.24 8.34
CA LYS A 222 -0.23 0.74 9.40
C LYS A 222 -1.08 1.83 10.04
N ILE A 223 -0.59 3.08 10.08
CA ILE A 223 -1.29 4.23 10.66
C ILE A 223 -2.68 4.39 10.02
N ILE A 224 -2.73 4.35 8.69
CA ILE A 224 -3.98 4.57 7.93
C ILE A 224 -4.78 3.29 7.73
N HIS A 225 -4.18 2.11 7.88
CA HIS A 225 -4.90 0.84 7.71
C HIS A 225 -5.83 0.50 8.89
N LYS A 226 -5.73 1.21 10.02
CA LYS A 226 -6.62 1.01 11.17
C LYS A 226 -8.05 1.48 10.83
N LYS A 227 -9.05 0.64 11.09
CA LYS A 227 -10.48 1.00 10.91
C LYS A 227 -10.90 2.24 11.69
N ALA A 228 -10.23 2.53 12.80
CA ALA A 228 -10.43 3.76 13.58
C ALA A 228 -10.19 5.05 12.77
N LEU A 229 -9.44 4.98 11.65
CA LEU A 229 -9.28 6.11 10.73
C LEU A 229 -10.62 6.72 10.30
N PHE A 230 -11.63 5.89 10.01
CA PHE A 230 -12.95 6.38 9.60
C PHE A 230 -13.68 7.12 10.74
N ALA A 231 -13.40 6.76 12.00
CA ALA A 231 -13.90 7.51 13.15
C ALA A 231 -13.23 8.88 13.23
N VAL A 232 -11.91 8.95 13.00
CA VAL A 232 -11.15 10.22 12.97
C VAL A 232 -11.66 11.15 11.87
N LEU A 233 -11.84 10.64 10.65
CA LEU A 233 -12.32 11.42 9.50
C LEU A 233 -13.69 12.05 9.77
N THR A 234 -14.57 11.34 10.48
CA THR A 234 -15.95 11.79 10.72
C THR A 234 -16.15 12.47 12.08
N ASP A 235 -15.08 12.72 12.84
CA ASP A 235 -15.14 13.39 14.14
C ASP A 235 -14.98 14.91 14.01
N ALA A 236 -15.94 15.66 14.56
CA ALA A 236 -15.93 17.12 14.54
C ALA A 236 -14.71 17.72 15.26
N ARG A 237 -14.11 17.01 16.22
CA ARG A 237 -12.89 17.43 16.93
C ARG A 237 -11.71 17.61 15.97
N HIS A 238 -11.68 16.84 14.89
CA HIS A 238 -10.60 16.83 13.89
C HIS A 238 -10.93 17.67 12.65
N ALA A 239 -12.09 18.34 12.61
CA ALA A 239 -12.57 19.09 11.44
C ALA A 239 -11.61 20.21 10.98
N ALA A 240 -10.79 20.74 11.89
CA ALA A 240 -9.78 21.75 11.61
C ALA A 240 -8.59 21.23 10.80
N LEU A 241 -8.38 19.90 10.73
CA LEU A 241 -7.35 19.30 9.88
C LEU A 241 -7.69 19.40 8.39
N PHE A 242 -8.98 19.51 8.07
CA PHE A 242 -9.48 19.34 6.72
C PHE A 242 -9.88 20.68 6.08
N THR A 243 -9.81 20.77 4.76
CA THR A 243 -10.40 21.88 4.00
C THR A 243 -11.93 21.76 3.97
N GLU A 244 -12.61 22.82 3.52
CA GLU A 244 -14.07 22.78 3.33
C GLU A 244 -14.49 21.70 2.33
N GLU A 245 -13.75 21.58 1.22
CA GLU A 245 -13.96 20.57 0.19
C GLU A 245 -13.75 19.15 0.74
N GLU A 246 -12.67 18.92 1.49
CA GLU A 246 -12.41 17.62 2.13
C GLU A 246 -13.53 17.23 3.10
N ARG A 247 -14.00 18.16 3.94
CA ARG A 247 -15.12 17.91 4.85
C ARG A 247 -16.42 17.56 4.12
N ALA A 248 -16.70 18.24 3.00
CA ALA A 248 -17.87 17.94 2.18
C ALA A 248 -17.78 16.53 1.57
N MET A 249 -16.62 16.16 1.02
CA MET A 249 -16.40 14.83 0.46
C MET A 249 -16.46 13.74 1.51
N ILE A 250 -15.85 13.93 2.69
CA ILE A 250 -15.95 12.99 3.81
C ILE A 250 -17.42 12.80 4.19
N THR A 251 -18.16 13.89 4.40
CA THR A 251 -19.56 13.81 4.83
C THR A 251 -20.46 13.11 3.79
N GLY A 252 -20.19 13.32 2.50
CA GLY A 252 -20.96 12.72 1.41
C GLY A 252 -20.61 11.26 1.09
N HIS A 253 -19.39 10.82 1.41
CA HIS A 253 -18.84 9.55 0.91
C HIS A 253 -18.29 8.61 2.00
N VAL A 254 -18.24 9.06 3.26
CA VAL A 254 -17.77 8.25 4.39
C VAL A 254 -18.91 8.08 5.39
N PRO A 255 -19.38 6.84 5.62
CA PRO A 255 -20.38 6.57 6.64
C PRO A 255 -19.93 7.06 8.02
N TRP A 256 -20.83 7.71 8.74
CA TRP A 256 -20.56 8.16 10.11
C TRP A 256 -20.10 6.99 10.97
N THR A 257 -18.91 7.12 11.55
CA THR A 257 -18.23 6.05 12.26
C THR A 257 -17.76 6.55 13.62
N ARG A 258 -17.90 5.74 14.68
CA ARG A 258 -17.38 6.06 16.01
C ARG A 258 -16.78 4.83 16.68
N GLN A 259 -15.77 5.06 17.50
CA GLN A 259 -15.24 4.03 18.40
C GLN A 259 -16.16 3.90 19.61
N VAL A 260 -16.62 2.68 19.89
CA VAL A 260 -17.38 2.37 21.11
C VAL A 260 -16.39 2.06 22.22
N ARG A 261 -16.48 2.77 23.35
CA ARG A 261 -15.69 2.51 24.55
C ARG A 261 -16.55 1.71 25.54
N ALA A 262 -15.98 0.66 26.10
CA ALA A 262 -16.59 -0.12 27.18
C ALA A 262 -16.35 0.57 28.53
#